data_AF-A0AAD2ZF83-F1
#
_entry.id   AF-A0AAD2ZF83-F1
#
_cell.length_a   1.000
_cell.length_b   1.000
_cell.length_c   1.000
_cell.angle_alpha   90.00
_cell.angle_beta   90.00
_cell.angle_gamma   90.00
#
_symmetry.space_group_name_H-M   'P 1'
#
loop_
_entity.id
_entity.type
_entity.pdbx_description
1 polymer ?
#
loop_
_entity_poly.entity_id
_entity_poly.type
_entity_poly.pdbx_seq_one_letter_code
_entity_poly.pdbx_strand_id
1 'polypeptide(L)' 'MRDIYLETIDRASLALSHSENMMEILRMCLESFGDNERNAKKTRIITSLITLLESVINELQEIETLHDRYNEQHTGE' A
#
# COMPACT_ATOMS: atom_id res chain seq x y z
N MET A 1 -17.61 2.49 17.76
CA MET A 1 -18.22 3.03 16.53
C MET A 1 -17.38 4.14 15.92
N ARG A 2 -17.15 5.27 16.61
CA ARG A 2 -16.23 6.34 16.12
C ARG A 2 -14.80 5.83 15.91
N ASP A 3 -14.36 4.90 16.75
CA ASP A 3 -12.98 4.38 16.70
C ASP A 3 -12.71 3.54 15.44
N ILE A 4 -13.62 2.64 15.07
CA ILE A 4 -13.48 1.81 13.85
C ILE A 4 -13.45 2.69 12.60
N TYR A 5 -14.32 3.72 12.55
CA TYR A 5 -14.38 4.62 11.39
C TYR A 5 -13.10 5.46 11.24
N LEU A 6 -12.54 5.96 12.34
CA LEU A 6 -11.27 6.69 12.32
C LEU A 6 -10.10 5.76 11.94
N GLU A 7 -10.07 4.55 12.49
CA GLU A 7 -9.05 3.55 12.16
C GLU A 7 -9.10 3.16 10.67
N THR A 8 -10.29 2.99 10.08
CA THR A 8 -10.44 2.75 8.64
C THR A 8 -9.91 3.90 7.79
N ILE A 9 -10.15 5.16 8.20
CA ILE A 9 -9.65 6.35 7.48
C ILE A 9 -8.12 6.42 7.54
N ASP A 10 -7.53 6.13 8.70
CA ASP A 10 -6.07 6.14 8.86
C ASP A 10 -5.41 5.06 7.98
N ARG A 11 -5.96 3.85 7.99
CA ARG A 11 -5.50 2.73 7.15
C ARG A 11 -5.61 3.04 5.66
N ALA A 12 -6.74 3.63 5.22
CA ALA A 12 -6.92 4.04 3.83
C ALA A 12 -5.91 5.13 3.42
N SER A 13 -5.62 6.06 4.33
CA SER A 13 -4.63 7.12 4.10
C SER A 13 -3.21 6.57 3.96
N LEU A 14 -2.86 5.53 4.75
CA LEU A 14 -1.58 4.81 4.62
C LEU A 14 -1.48 4.09 3.28
N ALA A 15 -2.51 3.34 2.88
CA ALA A 15 -2.55 2.67 1.58
C ALA A 15 -2.36 3.65 0.41
N LEU A 16 -2.98 4.83 0.47
CA LEU A 16 -2.82 5.88 -0.53
C LEU A 16 -1.38 6.42 -0.57
N SER A 17 -0.79 6.72 0.60
CA SER A 17 0.60 7.18 0.70
C SER A 17 1.59 6.15 0.12
N HIS A 18 1.39 4.86 0.43
CA HIS A 18 2.20 3.79 -0.18
C HIS A 18 2.06 3.75 -1.71
N SER A 19 0.84 3.94 -2.23
CA SER A 19 0.57 3.97 -3.68
C SER A 19 1.20 5.17 -4.38
N GLU A 20 1.21 6.34 -3.75
CA GLU A 20 1.88 7.54 -4.25
C GLU A 20 3.40 7.34 -4.34
N ASN A 21 3.99 6.75 -3.30
CA ASN A 21 5.41 6.38 -3.28
C ASN A 21 5.75 5.37 -4.40
N MET A 22 4.85 4.42 -4.71
CA MET A 22 5.06 3.49 -5.84
C MET A 22 5.15 4.21 -7.17
N MET A 23 4.30 5.23 -7.39
CA MET A 23 4.31 6.03 -8.62
C MET A 23 5.61 6.81 -8.78
N GLU A 24 6.16 7.34 -7.69
CA GLU A 24 7.45 8.03 -7.71
C GLU A 24 8.61 7.08 -8.05
N ILE A 25 8.62 5.87 -7.48
CA ILE A 25 9.64 4.85 -7.78
C ILE A 25 9.53 4.37 -9.24
N LEU A 26 8.31 4.21 -9.76
CA LEU A 26 8.07 3.91 -11.18
C LEU A 26 8.61 5.03 -12.09
N ARG A 27 8.41 6.30 -11.72
CA ARG A 27 8.97 7.45 -12.45
C ARG A 27 10.51 7.40 -12.46
N MET A 28 11.15 7.21 -11.31
CA MET A 28 12.61 7.05 -11.22
C MET A 28 13.13 5.88 -12.09
N CYS A 29 12.36 4.80 -12.18
CA CYS A 29 12.66 3.68 -13.07
C CYS A 29 12.66 4.10 -14.52
N LEU A 30 11.58 4.75 -14.97
CA LEU A 30 11.42 5.25 -16.34
C LEU A 30 12.53 6.23 -16.73
N GLU A 31 12.90 7.14 -15.83
CA GLU A 31 13.99 8.11 -16.03
C GLU A 31 15.37 7.43 -16.15
N SER A 32 15.54 6.24 -15.55
CA SER A 32 16.80 5.47 -15.59
C SER A 32 16.95 4.58 -16.84
N PHE A 33 15.95 4.51 -17.74
CA PHE A 33 16.04 3.75 -18.99
C PHE A 33 17.00 4.44 -19.99
N GLY A 34 18.30 4.23 -19.77
CA GLY A 34 19.39 4.79 -20.59
C GLY A 34 20.77 4.64 -19.94
N ASP A 35 20.81 4.43 -18.62
CA ASP A 35 22.03 4.21 -17.85
C ASP A 35 22.61 2.80 -18.06
N ASN A 36 23.94 2.71 -18.20
CA ASN A 36 24.68 1.45 -18.38
C ASN A 36 24.82 0.63 -17.07
N GLU A 37 24.51 1.19 -15.88
CA GLU A 37 24.43 0.48 -14.59
C GLU A 37 23.07 -0.22 -14.35
N ARG A 38 22.43 -0.61 -15.45
CA ARG A 38 21.00 -0.93 -15.54
C ARG A 38 20.51 -2.02 -14.59
N ASN A 39 21.30 -3.06 -14.34
CA ASN A 39 20.79 -4.26 -13.66
C ASN A 39 20.64 -4.09 -12.14
N ALA A 40 21.64 -3.54 -11.45
CA ALA A 40 21.57 -3.36 -9.99
C ALA A 40 20.49 -2.33 -9.59
N LYS A 41 20.42 -1.22 -10.34
CA LYS A 41 19.42 -0.16 -10.14
C LYS A 41 18.00 -0.67 -10.42
N LYS A 42 17.80 -1.43 -11.51
CA LYS A 42 16.52 -2.06 -11.84
C LYS A 42 16.08 -3.06 -10.76
N THR A 43 16.97 -3.92 -10.28
CA THR A 43 16.66 -4.84 -9.18
C THR A 43 16.22 -4.09 -7.93
N ARG A 44 16.95 -3.04 -7.53
CA ARG A 44 16.61 -2.23 -6.35
C ARG A 44 15.23 -1.59 -6.48
N ILE A 45 14.91 -1.01 -7.63
CA ILE A 45 13.60 -0.39 -7.90
C ILE A 45 12.49 -1.45 -7.85
N ILE A 46 12.67 -2.61 -8.50
CA ILE A 46 11.69 -3.69 -8.48
C ILE A 46 11.44 -4.15 -7.04
N THR A 47 12.49 -4.36 -6.25
CA THR A 47 12.37 -4.72 -4.84
C THR A 47 11.58 -3.66 -4.06
N SER A 48 11.90 -2.37 -4.23
CA SER A 48 11.17 -1.30 -3.54
C SER A 48 9.70 -1.22 -3.96
N LEU A 49 9.36 -1.48 -5.23
CA LEU A 49 7.98 -1.55 -5.69
C LEU A 49 7.23 -2.73 -5.08
N ILE A 50 7.86 -3.91 -4.98
CA ILE A 50 7.28 -5.10 -4.34
C ILE A 50 6.97 -4.81 -2.88
N THR A 51 7.92 -4.26 -2.12
CA THR A 51 7.73 -3.94 -0.70
C THR A 51 6.60 -2.93 -0.47
N LEU A 52 6.46 -1.93 -1.33
CA LEU A 52 5.35 -0.97 -1.21
C LEU A 52 4.01 -1.62 -1.56
N LEU A 53 3.96 -2.50 -2.57
CA LEU A 53 2.75 -3.23 -2.91
C LEU A 53 2.30 -4.15 -1.78
N GLU A 54 3.24 -4.84 -1.13
CA GLU A 54 2.97 -5.64 0.07
C GLU A 54 2.38 -4.77 1.20
N SER A 55 2.90 -3.55 1.38
CA SER A 55 2.38 -2.60 2.37
C SER A 55 0.94 -2.17 2.05
N VAL A 56 0.64 -1.84 0.78
CA VAL A 56 -0.73 -1.51 0.34
C VAL A 56 -1.69 -2.68 0.58
N ILE A 57 -1.29 -3.90 0.22
CA ILE A 57 -2.12 -5.11 0.44
C ILE A 57 -2.42 -5.29 1.92
N ASN A 58 -1.41 -5.13 2.79
CA ASN A 58 -1.58 -5.27 4.23
C ASN A 58 -2.61 -4.26 4.78
N GLU A 59 -2.52 -2.99 4.40
CA GLU A 59 -3.48 -1.98 4.85
C GLU A 59 -4.91 -2.27 4.35
N LEU A 60 -5.07 -2.81 3.14
CA LEU A 60 -6.38 -3.22 2.62
C LEU A 60 -6.96 -4.43 3.39
N GLN A 61 -6.14 -5.40 3.76
CA GLN A 61 -6.55 -6.56 4.57
C GLN A 61 -6.97 -6.15 5.99
N GLU A 62 -6.28 -5.18 6.58
CA GLU A 62 -6.68 -4.59 7.87
C GLU A 62 -8.05 -3.90 7.75
N ILE A 63 -8.30 -3.15 6.66
CA ILE A 63 -9.62 -2.54 6.41
C ILE A 63 -10.72 -3.60 6.27
N GLU A 64 -10.46 -4.71 5.58
CA GLU A 64 -11.41 -5.83 5.47
C GLU A 64 -11.71 -6.44 6.85
N THR A 65 -10.67 -6.65 7.67
CA THR A 65 -10.81 -7.14 9.05
C THR A 65 -11.64 -6.17 9.91
N LEU A 66 -11.42 -4.85 9.77
CA LEU A 66 -12.21 -3.84 10.45
C LEU A 66 -13.68 -3.87 10.02
N HIS A 67 -13.94 -4.14 8.73
CA HIS A 67 -15.29 -4.29 8.19
C HIS A 67 -15.99 -5.52 8.74
N ASP A 68 -15.30 -6.67 8.82
CA ASP A 68 -15.84 -7.90 9.39
C ASP A 68 -16.20 -7.72 10.87
N ARG A 69 -15.30 -7.12 11.67
CA ARG A 69 -15.59 -6.79 13.08
C ARG A 69 -16.79 -5.85 13.22
N TYR A 70 -16.93 -4.88 12.31
CA TYR A 70 -18.09 -3.99 12.32
C TYR A 70 -19.38 -4.76 12.06
N ASN A 71 -19.38 -5.67 11.08
CA ASN A 71 -20.53 -6.52 10.77
C ASN A 71 -20.87 -7.46 11.95
N GLU A 72 -19.88 -8.13 12.56
CA GLU A 72 -20.10 -8.96 13.75
C GLU A 72 -20.79 -8.19 14.90
N GLN A 73 -20.45 -6.91 15.09
CA GLN A 73 -21.03 -6.07 16.13
C GLN A 73 -22.43 -5.52 15.80
N HIS A 74 -22.85 -5.51 14.53
CA HIS A 74 -24.07 -4.82 14.08
C HIS A 74 -25.08 -5.72 13.37
N THR A 75 -24.68 -6.89 12.87
CA THR A 75 -25.54 -7.87 12.20
C THR A 75 -25.67 -9.18 12.97
N GLY A 76 -25.48 -9.15 14.31
CA GLY A 76 -25.58 -10.33 15.16
C GLY A 76 -26.74 -11.26 14.78
N GLU A 77 -26.39 -12.41 14.23
CA GLU A 77 -27.04 -13.66 14.62
C GLU A 77 -26.65 -13.97 16.08
#